data_AF-A0AAV9ZRW1-F1
#
_entry.id   AF-A0AAV9ZRW1-F1
#
_cell.length_a   1.000
_cell.length_b   1.000
_cell.length_c   1.000
_cell.angle_alpha   90.00
_cell.angle_beta   90.00
_cell.angle_gamma   90.00
#
_symmetry.space_group_name_H-M   'P 1'
#
loop_
_entity.id
_entity.type
_entity.pdbx_description
1 polymer ?
#
loop_
_entity_poly.entity_id
_entity_poly.type
_entity_poly.pdbx_seq_one_letter_code
_entity_poly.pdbx_strand_id
1 'polypeptide(L)'
;MWLEADDGLHVSGRPRCLRSINPTVTFILRCDSVIAESRFTVFFAGDRIVHKETTLLAPVIDVSVDGCLYSTLLVPEYWETISDSLDPTQFTIYQEIARIDNSTIVLSATYKFSYPQSRHSPIFPPAAIDTPCAPNTRPDQHPPFCCLSRPKSASRSGMESDSPIERRFLHNGAPQPIWRLLCFSTV
;
A
#
# COMPACT_ATOMS: atom_id res chain seq x y z
N MET A 1 -1.80 13.26 15.88
CA MET A 1 -0.71 14.10 15.34
C MET A 1 -0.41 13.61 13.94
N TRP A 2 -1.02 14.27 12.96
CA TRP A 2 -0.82 14.03 11.54
C TRP A 2 0.18 15.06 11.02
N LEU A 3 0.84 14.76 9.90
CA LEU A 3 1.60 15.75 9.15
C LEU A 3 0.85 15.97 7.84
N GLU A 4 0.45 17.20 7.62
CA GLU A 4 -0.16 17.63 6.36
C GLU A 4 0.96 17.94 5.35
N ALA A 5 0.67 17.66 4.08
CA ALA A 5 1.51 18.03 2.94
C ALA A 5 0.60 18.69 1.90
N ASP A 6 1.10 19.71 1.20
CA ASP A 6 0.29 20.65 0.38
C ASP A 6 -0.62 20.02 -0.70
N ASP A 7 -0.38 18.76 -1.11
CA ASP A 7 -1.21 18.02 -2.08
C ASP A 7 -2.42 17.28 -1.44
N GLY A 8 -2.82 17.60 -0.22
CA GLY A 8 -3.89 16.86 0.50
C GLY A 8 -3.49 15.41 0.87
N LEU A 9 -2.19 15.12 0.84
CA LEU A 9 -1.61 13.82 1.14
C LEU A 9 -1.36 13.69 2.65
N HIS A 10 -2.23 12.97 3.34
CA HIS A 10 -2.06 12.70 4.77
C HIS A 10 -1.24 11.42 4.98
N VAL A 11 -0.08 11.57 5.61
CA VAL A 11 0.86 10.47 5.89
C VAL A 11 0.84 10.10 7.37
N SER A 12 0.72 8.81 7.66
CA SER A 12 0.87 8.28 9.02
C SER A 12 2.24 8.63 9.62
N GLY A 13 2.25 9.47 10.67
CA GLY A 13 3.45 10.17 11.17
C GLY A 13 4.58 9.29 11.75
N ARG A 14 4.33 8.00 11.99
CA ARG A 14 5.36 6.99 12.23
C ARG A 14 4.97 5.67 11.54
N PRO A 15 5.91 5.00 10.86
CA PRO A 15 5.70 3.65 10.34
C PRO A 15 5.27 2.68 11.46
N ARG A 16 4.29 1.81 11.21
CA ARG A 16 3.79 0.80 12.16
C ARG A 16 3.47 -0.52 11.45
N CYS A 17 3.48 -1.64 12.18
CA CYS A 17 3.00 -2.92 11.65
C CYS A 17 1.51 -2.80 11.26
N LEU A 18 1.07 -3.42 10.18
CA LEU A 18 -0.27 -3.17 9.64
C LEU A 18 -1.36 -3.65 10.60
N ARG A 19 -1.19 -4.84 11.19
CA ARG A 19 -2.02 -5.37 12.28
C ARG A 19 -2.05 -4.50 13.56
N SER A 20 -1.16 -3.50 13.70
CA SER A 20 -1.17 -2.54 14.82
C SER A 20 -1.65 -1.13 14.45
N ILE A 21 -2.13 -0.95 13.22
CA ILE A 21 -2.92 0.22 12.82
C ILE A 21 -4.37 -0.05 13.21
N ASN A 22 -4.96 0.84 14.02
CA ASN A 22 -6.41 0.88 14.18
C ASN A 22 -7.03 1.38 12.86
N PRO A 23 -7.92 0.62 12.18
CA PRO A 23 -8.55 1.05 10.94
C PRO A 23 -9.67 2.08 11.13
N THR A 24 -9.98 2.55 12.34
CA THR A 24 -10.94 3.66 12.51
C THR A 24 -10.49 4.91 11.74
N VAL A 25 -11.31 5.33 10.78
CA VAL A 25 -11.20 6.58 10.02
C VAL A 25 -12.29 7.55 10.46
N THR A 26 -11.98 8.85 10.45
CA THR A 26 -12.84 9.91 11.01
C THR A 26 -12.96 11.09 10.04
N PHE A 27 -14.17 11.63 9.89
CA PHE A 27 -14.50 12.65 8.90
C PHE A 27 -15.37 13.75 9.52
N ILE A 28 -15.13 15.02 9.18
CA ILE A 28 -16.00 16.13 9.57
C ILE A 28 -16.88 16.48 8.37
N LEU A 29 -18.20 16.33 8.50
CA LEU A 29 -19.15 16.74 7.48
C LEU A 29 -19.81 18.07 7.89
N ARG A 30 -19.63 19.11 7.08
CA ARG A 30 -20.15 20.48 7.30
C ARG A 30 -21.66 20.63 7.03
N CYS A 31 -22.43 19.55 7.17
CA CYS A 31 -23.87 19.53 6.89
C CYS A 31 -24.64 19.06 8.11
N ASP A 32 -25.78 19.70 8.36
CA ASP A 32 -26.78 19.38 9.37
C ASP A 32 -27.03 17.86 9.42
N SER A 33 -26.92 17.28 10.62
CA SER A 33 -26.86 15.84 10.94
C SER A 33 -27.36 14.88 9.84
N VAL A 34 -26.47 14.55 8.90
CA VAL A 34 -26.77 13.66 7.77
C VAL A 34 -26.68 12.20 8.19
N ILE A 35 -27.61 11.36 7.75
CA ILE A 35 -27.43 9.92 7.76
C ILE A 35 -26.65 9.55 6.49
N ALA A 36 -25.40 9.12 6.67
CA ALA A 36 -24.47 8.86 5.58
C ALA A 36 -23.85 7.46 5.71
N GLU A 37 -23.46 6.90 4.57
CA GLU A 37 -22.80 5.60 4.45
C GLU A 37 -21.44 5.74 3.78
N SER A 38 -20.53 4.85 4.14
CA SER A 38 -19.21 4.68 3.53
C SER A 38 -19.25 3.45 2.63
N ARG A 39 -19.11 3.68 1.32
CA ARG A 39 -19.00 2.64 0.29
C ARG A 39 -17.52 2.40 0.03
N PHE A 40 -17.06 1.17 0.20
CA PHE A 40 -15.68 0.78 -0.06
C PHE A 40 -15.57 -0.12 -1.29
N THR A 41 -14.51 0.06 -2.09
CA THR A 41 -14.08 -0.88 -3.13
C THR A 41 -12.59 -1.14 -2.97
N VAL A 42 -12.21 -2.41 -2.85
CA VAL A 42 -10.81 -2.82 -2.71
C VAL A 42 -10.31 -3.37 -4.04
N PHE A 43 -9.26 -2.76 -4.56
CA PHE A 43 -8.52 -3.17 -5.76
C PHE A 43 -7.23 -3.88 -5.37
N PHE A 44 -6.84 -4.88 -6.16
CA PHE A 44 -5.60 -5.64 -6.01
C PHE A 44 -4.76 -5.59 -7.29
N ALA A 45 -3.45 -5.40 -7.15
CA ALA A 45 -2.48 -5.30 -8.24
C ALA A 45 -2.77 -4.20 -9.30
N GLY A 46 -3.61 -3.22 -8.96
CA GLY A 46 -3.95 -2.07 -9.81
C GLY A 46 -5.45 -1.92 -10.03
N ASP A 47 -6.04 -2.83 -10.80
CA ASP A 47 -7.38 -2.71 -11.40
C ASP A 47 -8.38 -3.80 -10.96
N ARG A 48 -7.91 -4.95 -10.49
CA ARG A 48 -8.76 -6.09 -10.13
C ARG A 48 -9.48 -5.82 -8.80
N ILE A 49 -10.78 -5.52 -8.87
CA ILE A 49 -11.66 -5.48 -7.69
C ILE A 49 -11.65 -6.87 -7.02
N VAL A 50 -11.35 -6.91 -5.72
CA VAL A 50 -11.35 -8.14 -4.89
C VAL A 50 -12.39 -8.11 -3.77
N HIS A 51 -12.87 -6.92 -3.37
CA HIS A 51 -13.91 -6.78 -2.36
C HIS A 51 -14.70 -5.48 -2.54
N LYS A 52 -15.97 -5.48 -2.10
CA LYS A 52 -16.85 -4.31 -1.96
C LYS A 52 -17.75 -4.49 -0.75
N GLU A 53 -17.92 -3.43 0.03
CA GLU A 53 -18.77 -3.39 1.23
C GLU A 53 -19.30 -1.96 1.44
N THR A 54 -20.43 -1.85 2.14
CA THR A 54 -21.03 -0.57 2.52
C THR A 54 -21.34 -0.60 4.02
N THR A 55 -20.95 0.44 4.75
CA THR A 55 -21.16 0.53 6.20
C THR A 55 -21.69 1.92 6.58
N LEU A 56 -22.54 1.98 7.61
CA LEU A 56 -23.08 3.24 8.11
C LEU A 56 -21.99 4.05 8.82
N LEU A 57 -22.02 5.37 8.69
CA LEU A 57 -21.17 6.24 9.50
C LEU A 57 -21.75 6.40 10.91
N ALA A 58 -20.94 6.08 11.92
CA ALA A 58 -21.30 6.31 13.32
C ALA A 58 -20.98 7.78 13.67
N PRO A 59 -21.96 8.59 14.10
CA PRO A 59 -21.70 9.93 14.60
C PRO A 59 -20.88 9.84 15.89
N VAL A 60 -19.82 10.63 15.98
CA VAL A 60 -19.07 10.83 17.23
C VAL A 60 -19.83 11.89 18.03
N ILE A 61 -19.97 11.69 19.35
CA ILE A 61 -20.81 12.52 20.22
C ILE A 61 -20.31 13.97 20.33
N ASP A 62 -19.03 14.20 20.01
CA ASP A 62 -18.41 15.53 19.99
C ASP A 62 -18.76 16.27 18.68
N VAL A 63 -19.61 17.28 18.78
CA VAL A 63 -20.00 18.14 17.65
C VAL A 63 -18.94 19.23 17.49
N SER A 64 -18.20 19.21 16.37
CA SER A 64 -17.23 20.27 16.09
C SER A 64 -17.95 21.58 15.74
N VAL A 65 -17.29 22.70 16.04
CA VAL A 65 -17.74 24.05 15.61
C VAL A 65 -17.88 24.12 14.07
N ASP A 66 -17.08 23.32 13.34
CA ASP A 66 -17.08 23.23 11.88
C ASP A 66 -18.03 22.16 11.29
N GLY A 67 -18.74 21.37 12.12
CA GLY A 67 -19.69 20.36 11.65
C GLY A 67 -19.73 19.06 12.47
N CYS A 68 -20.53 18.11 12.00
CA CYS A 68 -20.68 16.81 12.67
C CYS A 68 -19.46 15.92 12.39
N LEU A 69 -18.86 15.38 13.45
CA LEU A 69 -17.77 14.41 13.37
C LEU A 69 -18.36 13.00 13.25
N TYR A 70 -17.88 12.24 12.26
CA TYR A 70 -18.28 10.86 12.00
C TYR A 70 -17.08 9.93 12.04
N SER A 71 -17.35 8.65 12.29
CA SER A 71 -16.35 7.58 12.30
C SER A 71 -16.87 6.31 11.62
N THR A 72 -15.96 5.53 11.05
CA THR A 72 -16.22 4.14 10.68
C THR A 72 -14.90 3.36 10.66
N LEU A 73 -14.96 2.04 10.54
CA LEU A 73 -13.78 1.23 10.26
C LEU A 73 -13.48 1.27 8.76
N LEU A 74 -12.19 1.34 8.41
CA LEU A 74 -11.73 1.20 7.04
C LEU A 74 -11.81 -0.27 6.63
N VAL A 75 -12.70 -0.58 5.67
CA VAL A 75 -12.99 -1.93 5.15
C VAL A 75 -13.23 -3.01 6.23
N PRO A 76 -14.26 -2.89 7.09
CA PRO A 76 -14.45 -3.75 8.25
C PRO A 76 -14.48 -5.25 7.96
N GLU A 77 -15.06 -5.71 6.84
CA GLU A 77 -15.12 -7.13 6.50
C GLU A 77 -13.84 -7.66 5.84
N TYR A 78 -13.00 -6.77 5.30
CA TYR A 78 -11.82 -7.15 4.50
C TYR A 78 -10.46 -6.73 5.11
N TRP A 79 -10.45 -5.88 6.14
CA TRP A 79 -9.24 -5.35 6.77
C TRP A 79 -8.28 -6.45 7.24
N GLU A 80 -8.79 -7.53 7.86
CA GLU A 80 -7.98 -8.64 8.34
C GLU A 80 -7.18 -9.28 7.18
N THR A 81 -7.82 -9.50 6.03
CA THR A 81 -7.18 -10.05 4.82
C THR A 81 -6.08 -9.14 4.28
N ILE A 82 -6.26 -7.82 4.32
CA ILE A 82 -5.20 -6.88 3.93
C ILE A 82 -4.07 -6.88 4.97
N SER A 83 -4.42 -6.96 6.26
CA SER A 83 -3.45 -6.95 7.38
C SER A 83 -2.56 -8.19 7.46
N ASP A 84 -3.05 -9.30 6.90
CA ASP A 84 -2.36 -10.59 6.79
C ASP A 84 -1.61 -10.78 5.47
N SER A 85 -1.70 -9.84 4.54
CA SER A 85 -0.95 -9.89 3.28
C SER A 85 0.56 -9.77 3.53
N LEU A 86 1.34 -10.60 2.81
CA LEU A 86 2.80 -10.46 2.73
C LEU A 86 3.23 -9.14 2.05
N ASP A 87 2.39 -8.59 1.18
CA ASP A 87 2.61 -7.32 0.51
C ASP A 87 1.30 -6.51 0.38
N PRO A 88 0.92 -5.76 1.42
CA PRO A 88 -0.23 -4.87 1.40
C PRO A 88 -0.16 -3.76 0.34
N THR A 89 1.02 -3.46 -0.25
CA THR A 89 1.14 -2.39 -1.26
C THR A 89 0.42 -2.71 -2.57
N GLN A 90 0.09 -3.99 -2.78
CA GLN A 90 -0.73 -4.45 -3.90
C GLN A 90 -2.21 -4.08 -3.73
N PHE A 91 -2.66 -3.69 -2.53
CA PHE A 91 -4.03 -3.27 -2.26
C PHE A 91 -4.17 -1.74 -2.36
N THR A 92 -5.22 -1.29 -3.04
CA THR A 92 -5.71 0.10 -3.00
C THR A 92 -7.16 0.08 -2.54
N ILE A 93 -7.48 0.85 -1.51
CA ILE A 93 -8.85 0.98 -1.00
C ILE A 93 -9.38 2.31 -1.51
N TYR A 94 -10.48 2.28 -2.25
CA TYR A 94 -11.25 3.46 -2.65
C TYR A 94 -12.50 3.56 -1.76
N GLN A 95 -12.78 4.76 -1.27
CA GLN A 95 -13.90 5.07 -0.38
C GLN A 95 -14.71 6.23 -0.97
N GLU A 96 -16.03 6.06 -1.00
CA GLU A 96 -17.00 7.14 -1.24
C GLU A 96 -17.89 7.27 0.00
N ILE A 97 -18.01 8.48 0.54
CA ILE A 97 -19.04 8.79 1.54
C ILE A 97 -20.24 9.35 0.79
N ALA A 98 -21.38 8.67 0.86
CA ALA A 98 -22.62 9.08 0.24
C ALA A 98 -23.69 9.38 1.30
N ARG A 99 -24.56 10.37 1.03
CA ARG A 99 -25.77 10.57 1.84
C ARG A 99 -26.80 9.49 1.51
N ILE A 100 -27.52 8.96 2.50
CA ILE A 100 -28.50 7.89 2.26
C ILE A 100 -29.79 8.43 1.64
N ASP A 101 -30.16 9.70 1.92
CA ASP A 101 -31.38 10.34 1.42
C ASP A 101 -31.42 10.53 -0.10
N ASN A 102 -30.27 10.83 -0.72
CA ASN A 102 -30.18 11.18 -2.13
C ASN A 102 -28.98 10.57 -2.88
N SER A 103 -28.17 9.73 -2.23
CA SER A 103 -26.95 9.11 -2.79
C SER A 103 -25.89 10.08 -3.32
N THR A 104 -25.94 11.37 -3.00
CA THR A 104 -24.90 12.34 -3.35
C THR A 104 -23.62 11.98 -2.59
N ILE A 105 -22.52 11.82 -3.34
CA ILE A 105 -21.17 11.68 -2.77
C ILE A 105 -20.77 13.02 -2.16
N VAL A 106 -20.36 13.02 -0.89
CA VAL A 106 -19.91 14.21 -0.14
C VAL A 106 -18.42 14.18 0.20
N LEU A 107 -17.76 13.04 0.00
CA LEU A 107 -16.31 12.88 0.11
C LEU A 107 -15.87 11.67 -0.71
N SER A 108 -14.69 11.76 -1.33
CA SER A 108 -13.99 10.61 -1.90
C SER A 108 -12.57 10.52 -1.31
N ALA A 109 -12.11 9.29 -1.04
CA ALA A 109 -10.78 9.06 -0.49
C ALA A 109 -10.14 7.80 -1.08
N THR A 110 -8.84 7.86 -1.37
CA THR A 110 -8.03 6.73 -1.82
C THR A 110 -6.93 6.45 -0.80
N TYR A 111 -6.91 5.23 -0.28
CA TYR A 111 -5.90 4.76 0.66
C TYR A 111 -4.93 3.80 -0.02
N LYS A 112 -3.64 4.04 0.18
CA LYS A 112 -2.55 3.19 -0.35
C LYS A 112 -1.53 2.88 0.73
N PHE A 113 -1.02 1.66 0.71
CA PHE A 113 0.04 1.21 1.62
C PHE A 113 1.41 1.45 0.97
N SER A 114 2.38 1.85 1.78
CA SER A 114 3.75 2.06 1.32
C SER A 114 4.76 1.55 2.34
N TYR A 115 5.84 0.95 1.85
CA TYR A 115 7.03 0.69 2.64
C TYR A 115 7.63 2.05 3.09
N PRO A 116 8.13 2.19 4.32
CA PRO A 116 8.94 3.33 4.71
C PRO A 116 10.22 3.31 3.87
N GLN A 117 10.35 4.27 2.95
CA GLN A 117 11.61 4.48 2.22
C GLN A 117 12.75 4.65 3.22
N SER A 118 13.63 3.65 3.29
CA SER A 118 14.85 3.70 4.06
C SER A 118 15.70 4.84 3.50
N ARG A 119 15.87 5.93 4.24
CA ARG A 119 16.67 7.11 3.85
C ARG A 119 18.20 6.85 3.80
N HIS A 120 18.59 5.61 3.55
CA HIS A 120 19.86 5.28 2.91
C HIS A 120 19.79 5.70 1.44
N SER A 121 19.79 7.01 1.19
CA SER A 121 20.58 7.49 0.06
C SER A 121 21.98 6.90 0.25
N PRO A 122 22.51 6.11 -0.70
CA PRO A 122 23.91 5.73 -0.61
C PRO A 122 24.71 7.02 -0.62
N ILE A 123 25.41 7.30 0.49
CA ILE A 123 26.44 8.32 0.53
C ILE A 123 27.60 7.73 -0.26
N PHE A 124 27.46 7.76 -1.59
CA PHE A 124 28.62 7.75 -2.46
C PHE A 124 29.46 8.94 -2.01
N PRO A 125 30.69 8.74 -1.50
CA PRO A 125 31.62 9.85 -1.37
C PRO A 125 31.70 10.50 -2.76
N PRO A 126 31.68 11.84 -2.87
CA PRO A 126 31.75 12.50 -4.17
C PRO A 126 32.98 11.95 -4.89
N ALA A 127 32.75 11.31 -6.04
CA ALA A 127 33.81 10.63 -6.76
C ALA A 127 34.94 11.64 -6.97
N ALA A 128 36.15 11.27 -6.54
CA ALA A 128 37.32 12.12 -6.77
C ALA A 128 37.36 12.43 -8.27
N ILE A 129 37.47 13.72 -8.60
CA ILE A 129 37.57 14.15 -10.00
C ILE A 129 38.98 13.78 -10.46
N ASP A 130 39.15 12.51 -10.83
CA ASP A 130 40.40 11.96 -11.30
C ASP A 130 40.85 12.78 -12.50
N THR A 131 41.93 13.53 -12.28
CA THR A 131 42.45 14.47 -13.26
C THR A 131 42.95 13.67 -14.47
N PRO A 132 42.49 13.97 -15.70
CA PRO A 132 42.72 13.11 -16.85
C PRO A 132 44.19 13.14 -17.29
N CYS A 133 45.01 12.24 -16.74
CA CYS A 133 46.31 11.92 -17.27
C CYS A 133 46.15 11.23 -18.64
N ALA A 134 46.60 11.90 -19.70
CA ALA A 134 46.38 11.46 -21.07
C ALA A 134 47.11 10.14 -21.42
N PRO A 135 46.43 9.13 -22.00
CA PRO A 135 47.09 7.94 -22.53
C PRO A 135 47.57 8.18 -23.97
N ASN A 136 48.88 8.05 -24.19
CA ASN A 136 49.45 8.06 -25.54
C ASN A 136 49.31 6.68 -26.22
N THR A 137 48.69 6.67 -27.40
CA THR A 137 49.06 5.89 -28.59
C THR A 137 49.40 4.39 -28.43
N ARG A 138 48.51 3.49 -28.87
CA ARG A 138 48.65 2.73 -30.14
C ARG A 138 47.45 1.81 -30.47
N PRO A 139 47.28 1.39 -31.74
CA PRO A 139 46.25 0.46 -32.21
C PRO A 139 46.74 -1.01 -32.27
N ASP A 140 45.96 -1.87 -32.95
CA ASP A 140 46.20 -3.28 -33.31
C ASP A 140 46.10 -4.28 -32.13
N GLN A 141 45.14 -5.22 -32.04
CA GLN A 141 44.70 -6.20 -33.05
C GLN A 141 43.23 -6.68 -32.86
N HIS A 142 42.76 -7.55 -33.76
CA HIS A 142 41.37 -8.08 -33.83
C HIS A 142 41.23 -9.48 -33.13
N PRO A 143 39.99 -9.99 -32.87
CA PRO A 143 39.73 -11.25 -32.13
C PRO A 143 39.72 -12.47 -33.09
N PRO A 144 38.89 -13.57 -33.05
CA PRO A 144 37.43 -13.69 -32.76
C PRO A 144 36.98 -14.98 -31.98
N PHE A 145 35.65 -15.20 -31.92
CA PHE A 145 34.88 -16.46 -31.75
C PHE A 145 34.40 -16.98 -30.36
N CYS A 146 33.06 -17.20 -30.30
CA CYS A 146 32.34 -18.34 -29.72
C CYS A 146 32.38 -18.58 -28.18
N CYS A 147 31.39 -19.24 -27.54
CA CYS A 147 30.43 -20.22 -28.05
C CYS A 147 28.96 -19.97 -27.67
N LEU A 148 28.06 -20.40 -28.57
CA LEU A 148 26.68 -20.80 -28.24
C LEU A 148 26.68 -22.11 -27.44
N SER A 149 25.76 -22.28 -26.49
CA SER A 149 25.13 -23.58 -26.20
C SER A 149 23.87 -23.45 -25.35
N ARG A 150 22.81 -24.18 -25.74
CA ARG A 150 21.50 -24.21 -25.07
C ARG A 150 20.98 -25.64 -24.99
N PRO A 151 20.81 -26.18 -23.78
CA PRO A 151 19.85 -27.24 -23.52
C PRO A 151 18.93 -26.89 -22.32
N LYS A 152 17.85 -27.60 -22.05
CA LYS A 152 16.87 -28.29 -22.91
C LYS A 152 15.64 -28.52 -22.01
N SER A 153 14.43 -28.37 -22.54
CA SER A 153 13.21 -28.61 -21.76
C SER A 153 13.05 -30.09 -21.38
N ALA A 154 12.62 -30.34 -20.14
CA ALA A 154 12.25 -31.65 -19.62
C ALA A 154 10.94 -31.54 -18.84
N SER A 155 9.82 -31.75 -19.53
CA SER A 155 8.51 -31.90 -18.88
C SER A 155 8.47 -33.22 -18.11
N ARG A 156 7.98 -33.20 -16.87
CA ARG A 156 7.68 -34.43 -16.11
C ARG A 156 6.33 -34.28 -15.41
N SER A 157 5.29 -34.84 -16.01
CA SER A 157 3.99 -35.01 -15.36
C SER A 157 4.08 -36.11 -14.31
N GLY A 158 3.77 -35.78 -13.07
CA GLY A 158 3.55 -36.74 -11.99
C GLY A 158 2.20 -36.46 -11.36
N MET A 159 1.28 -37.43 -11.42
CA MET A 159 0.12 -37.45 -10.53
C MET A 159 0.57 -38.09 -9.23
N GLU A 160 0.46 -37.37 -8.12
CA GLU A 160 0.62 -37.96 -6.79
C GLU A 160 -0.41 -37.31 -5.86
N SER A 161 -1.35 -38.12 -5.38
CA SER A 161 -2.37 -37.71 -4.43
C SER A 161 -2.14 -38.48 -3.14
N ASP A 162 -1.60 -37.84 -2.11
CA ASP A 162 -1.91 -38.23 -0.74
C ASP A 162 -1.70 -37.11 0.29
N SER A 163 -2.54 -37.17 1.33
CA SER A 163 -2.36 -36.68 2.70
C SER A 163 -2.19 -35.18 3.01
N PRO A 164 -2.79 -34.71 4.13
CA PRO A 164 -2.72 -33.31 4.57
C PRO A 164 -1.41 -33.02 5.29
N ILE A 165 -0.58 -32.12 4.73
CA ILE A 165 0.63 -31.64 5.40
C ILE A 165 0.24 -30.73 6.57
N GLU A 166 0.45 -31.22 7.80
CA GLU A 166 0.38 -30.43 9.03
C GLU A 166 1.45 -29.31 8.98
N ARG A 167 1.07 -28.12 8.48
CA ARG A 167 1.97 -26.96 8.38
C ARG A 167 2.28 -26.39 9.77
N ARG A 168 3.21 -27.04 10.49
CA ARG A 168 3.92 -26.45 11.63
C ARG A 168 4.78 -25.29 11.12
N PHE A 169 4.16 -24.11 11.04
CA PHE A 169 4.87 -22.86 10.80
C PHE A 169 5.83 -22.61 11.98
N LEU A 170 7.09 -23.03 11.80
CA LEU A 170 8.18 -22.64 12.69
C LEU A 170 8.21 -21.11 12.75
N HIS A 171 7.81 -20.58 13.91
CA HIS A 171 7.68 -19.13 14.14
C HIS A 171 9.06 -18.50 14.39
N ASN A 172 9.96 -18.67 13.42
CA ASN A 172 11.21 -17.92 13.34
C ASN A 172 10.85 -16.44 13.31
N GLY A 173 11.25 -15.70 14.35
CA GLY A 173 10.85 -14.32 14.59
C GLY A 173 11.47 -13.32 13.62
N ALA A 174 11.13 -13.41 12.35
CA ALA A 174 11.44 -12.40 11.35
C ALA A 174 10.79 -11.07 11.77
N PRO A 175 11.51 -9.93 11.65
CA PRO A 175 10.95 -8.63 12.00
C PRO A 175 9.74 -8.34 11.09
N GLN A 176 8.59 -8.13 11.72
CA GLN A 176 7.34 -7.81 11.01
C GLN A 176 7.53 -6.56 10.15
N PRO A 177 7.12 -6.58 8.86
CA PRO A 177 7.27 -5.43 8.00
C PRO A 177 6.46 -4.25 8.55
N ILE A 178 7.06 -3.07 8.43
CA ILE A 178 6.55 -1.83 8.99
C ILE A 178 6.04 -0.97 7.83
N TRP A 179 4.88 -0.33 7.99
CA TRP A 179 4.12 0.27 6.90
C TRP A 179 3.76 1.72 7.18
N ARG A 180 3.49 2.47 6.10
CA ARG A 180 2.77 3.75 6.15
C ARG A 180 1.48 3.64 5.35
N LEU A 181 0.36 3.96 5.98
CA LEU A 181 -0.86 4.33 5.27
C LEU A 181 -0.69 5.76 4.72
N LEU A 182 -1.03 5.92 3.44
CA LEU A 182 -1.18 7.18 2.72
C LEU A 182 -2.67 7.35 2.44
N CYS A 183 -3.25 8.50 2.81
CA CYS A 183 -4.60 8.89 2.40
C CYS A 183 -4.51 10.08 1.44
N PHE A 184 -5.19 9.98 0.31
CA PHE A 184 -5.45 11.07 -0.63
C PHE A 184 -6.94 11.35 -0.59
N SER A 185 -7.36 12.57 -0.27
CA SER A 185 -8.77 12.95 -0.18
C SER A 185 -9.13 13.94 -1.29
N THR A 186 -10.30 13.77 -1.89
CA THR A 186 -10.88 14.68 -2.88
C THR A 186 -12.32 15.02 -2.51
N VAL A 187 -12.62 16.32 -2.53
CA VAL A 187 -13.90 16.95 -2.16
C VAL A 187 -14.60 17.44 -3.42
#